data_AF-A0A369GXU1-F1
#
_entry.id   AF-A0A369GXU1-F1
#
_cell.length_a   1.000
_cell.length_b   1.000
_cell.length_c   1.000
_cell.angle_alpha   90.00
_cell.angle_beta   90.00
_cell.angle_gamma   90.00
#
_symmetry.space_group_name_H-M   'P 1'
#
loop_
_entity.id
_entity.type
_entity.pdbx_description
1 polymer ?
#
loop_
_entity_poly.entity_id
_entity_poly.type
_entity_poly.pdbx_seq_one_letter_code
_entity_poly.pdbx_strand_id
1 'polypeptide(L)'
;MKLRNWLSAALTLSTLSQAQRYPSAPDNMFNRTMEKSRTVFIAFLVGLAAEDPDQHTPLYFRRRGGIGDVPSDLRGRSPYSDTSYGYDTAETRLSGTGPWISLNLNLTSEVENLHGGFRSFIVYAVSTSPNMLLTPETDHPHRVSALGGIPWSQIRGWAWLNYDQWRMPDSLEWERNLEFDDRWHQLGMSGPQPMLSGRLEPPDALFMRHVAWHFMRFITEPSDRLGSLLSELLDWRPYAQPRDFPLLRNGLEDLEGQELPTERRASTSSDNGRQLLLMRKKTAANSLQMNILRQFNWQNLDVPEFIRIGMTGNLDPTPRLCTAALFSLRGLYFTTQKRDVQSSPSSSSSSPPPETDEDDLFNKPKDTSSCTDLSNLVKGGCDSITGLQVDFHLGNKGTNEAVGLIVRDGRSITDSVIPLIPFSASATPHQAVKGHEVDLKRVFGSDVVALRDVKYVILLDTPRRGSEPHDWTFGATCANSTQKMEMVKYSSVNEVVQNSTPDTNRQPEVVWRRDLTREDWDIKA
;
A
#
# COMPACT_ATOMS: atom_id res chain seq x y z
N MET A 1 -11.51 -56.40 40.45
CA MET A 1 -10.16 -55.98 40.87
C MET A 1 -9.20 -55.59 39.73
N LYS A 2 -9.38 -56.07 38.47
CA LYS A 2 -8.47 -55.74 37.35
C LYS A 2 -8.62 -54.33 36.71
N LEU A 3 -9.76 -53.63 36.90
CA LEU A 3 -9.97 -52.28 36.34
C LEU A 3 -9.22 -51.16 37.10
N ARG A 4 -8.92 -51.34 38.39
CA ARG A 4 -8.21 -50.33 39.21
C ARG A 4 -6.73 -50.19 38.82
N ASN A 5 -6.08 -51.27 38.38
CA ASN A 5 -4.68 -51.23 37.95
C ASN A 5 -4.49 -50.57 36.58
N TRP A 6 -5.50 -50.61 35.71
CA TRP A 6 -5.45 -49.91 34.41
C TRP A 6 -5.62 -48.39 34.57
N LEU A 7 -6.49 -47.94 35.46
CA LEU A 7 -6.66 -46.51 35.74
C LEU A 7 -5.41 -45.89 36.42
N SER A 8 -4.73 -46.63 37.31
CA SER A 8 -3.45 -46.16 37.88
C SER A 8 -2.31 -46.11 36.86
N ALA A 9 -2.26 -47.01 35.88
CA ALA A 9 -1.24 -46.96 34.82
C ALA A 9 -1.51 -45.84 33.78
N ALA A 10 -2.79 -45.54 33.50
CA ALA A 10 -3.16 -44.44 32.62
C ALA A 10 -2.90 -43.06 33.26
N LEU A 11 -3.03 -42.95 34.59
CA LEU A 11 -2.75 -41.72 35.33
C LEU A 11 -1.24 -41.47 35.56
N THR A 12 -0.39 -42.51 35.58
CA THR A 12 1.07 -42.33 35.68
C THR A 12 1.75 -42.01 34.35
N LEU A 13 1.13 -42.34 33.20
CA LEU A 13 1.63 -41.94 31.88
C LEU A 13 1.41 -40.44 31.58
N SER A 14 0.49 -39.76 32.27
CA SER A 14 0.24 -38.33 32.08
C SER A 14 1.21 -37.40 32.83
N THR A 15 2.12 -37.92 33.64
CA THR A 15 3.11 -37.15 34.41
C THR A 15 4.56 -37.51 34.09
N LEU A 16 4.84 -38.01 32.88
CA LEU A 16 6.19 -37.88 32.32
C LEU A 16 6.50 -36.38 32.30
N SER A 17 7.45 -35.96 33.13
CA SER A 17 7.73 -34.55 33.37
C SER A 17 8.04 -33.85 32.04
N GLN A 18 7.67 -32.57 31.90
CA GLN A 18 7.93 -31.79 30.68
C GLN A 18 9.39 -31.88 30.18
N ALA A 19 10.33 -32.11 31.11
CA ALA A 19 11.74 -32.36 30.81
C ALA A 19 12.00 -33.60 29.93
N GLN A 20 11.05 -34.53 29.80
CA GLN A 20 11.13 -35.67 28.89
C GLN A 20 10.56 -35.38 27.49
N ARG A 21 9.75 -34.33 27.30
CA ARG A 21 9.19 -34.03 25.95
C ARG A 21 10.20 -33.34 25.04
N TYR A 22 11.09 -32.52 25.61
CA TYR A 22 12.14 -31.83 24.86
C TYR A 22 13.46 -31.98 25.62
N PRO A 23 14.49 -32.62 25.03
CA PRO A 23 15.79 -32.73 25.68
C PRO A 23 16.40 -31.34 25.87
N SER A 24 17.28 -31.15 26.86
CA SER A 24 17.93 -29.85 27.07
C SER A 24 18.71 -29.41 25.82
N ALA A 25 18.59 -28.14 25.45
CA ALA A 25 19.43 -27.55 24.41
C ALA A 25 20.90 -27.52 24.89
N PRO A 26 21.88 -27.78 24.01
CA PRO A 26 23.29 -27.61 24.34
C PRO A 26 23.61 -26.17 24.76
N ASP A 27 24.54 -26.03 25.70
CA ASP A 27 25.15 -24.73 26.00
C ASP A 27 25.77 -24.18 24.70
N ASN A 28 25.47 -22.93 24.34
CA ASN A 28 25.88 -22.25 23.10
C ASN A 28 25.10 -22.59 21.82
N MET A 29 23.92 -23.21 21.93
CA MET A 29 23.04 -23.42 20.77
C MET A 29 22.56 -22.10 20.13
N PHE A 30 22.40 -21.05 20.93
CA PHE A 30 21.90 -19.74 20.49
C PHE A 30 22.82 -18.62 20.95
N ASN A 31 22.83 -17.53 20.19
CA ASN A 31 23.59 -16.34 20.53
C ASN A 31 22.66 -15.24 21.07
N ARG A 32 23.04 -14.60 22.18
CA ARG A 32 22.34 -13.45 22.74
C ARG A 32 22.94 -12.15 22.21
N THR A 33 22.76 -11.92 20.90
CA THR A 33 22.97 -10.61 20.31
C THR A 33 21.61 -10.00 19.98
N MET A 34 21.43 -8.73 20.32
CA MET A 34 20.23 -7.97 19.98
C MET A 34 20.61 -6.74 19.20
N GLU A 35 19.88 -6.51 18.12
CA GLU A 35 19.96 -5.29 17.34
C GLU A 35 19.20 -4.16 18.04
N LYS A 36 19.36 -2.91 17.57
CA LYS A 36 18.54 -1.78 18.03
C LYS A 36 17.05 -2.03 17.70
N SER A 37 16.16 -1.50 18.55
CA SER A 37 14.72 -1.49 18.27
C SER A 37 14.42 -0.69 17.01
N ARG A 38 13.53 -1.21 16.16
CA ARG A 38 13.10 -0.57 14.91
C ARG A 38 11.63 -0.87 14.64
N THR A 39 11.08 -0.19 13.62
CA THR A 39 9.80 -0.58 13.02
C THR A 39 10.07 -1.44 11.79
N VAL A 40 9.31 -2.52 11.65
CA VAL A 40 9.27 -3.38 10.45
C VAL A 40 7.85 -3.35 9.88
N PHE A 41 7.73 -3.71 8.61
CA PHE A 41 6.51 -3.54 7.83
C PHE A 41 6.09 -4.86 7.18
N ILE A 42 4.78 -5.06 7.08
CA ILE A 42 4.19 -6.19 6.37
C ILE A 42 2.89 -5.76 5.70
N ALA A 43 2.73 -6.10 4.43
CA ALA A 43 1.56 -5.80 3.63
C ALA A 43 0.69 -7.04 3.46
N PHE A 44 -0.62 -6.85 3.50
CA PHE A 44 -1.60 -7.86 3.14
C PHE A 44 -2.52 -7.36 2.06
N LEU A 45 -2.91 -8.28 1.19
CA LEU A 45 -3.95 -8.05 0.21
C LEU A 45 -5.33 -8.14 0.85
N VAL A 46 -6.21 -7.17 0.52
CA VAL A 46 -7.59 -7.12 1.03
C VAL A 46 -8.58 -7.20 -0.13
N GLY A 47 -9.64 -7.99 0.04
CA GLY A 47 -10.81 -7.98 -0.85
C GLY A 47 -10.67 -8.78 -2.15
N LEU A 48 -9.90 -9.87 -2.18
CA LEU A 48 -10.01 -10.83 -3.28
C LEU A 48 -11.37 -11.52 -3.22
N ALA A 49 -12.11 -11.51 -4.34
CA ALA A 49 -13.50 -11.97 -4.45
C ALA A 49 -13.77 -13.45 -4.07
N ALA A 50 -12.73 -14.23 -3.76
CA ALA A 50 -12.84 -15.63 -3.35
C ALA A 50 -12.60 -15.85 -1.84
N GLU A 51 -12.09 -14.85 -1.11
CA GLU A 51 -11.76 -14.94 0.31
C GLU A 51 -12.69 -14.07 1.16
N ASP A 52 -12.75 -14.34 2.46
CA ASP A 52 -13.51 -13.54 3.42
C ASP A 52 -13.08 -12.07 3.30
N PRO A 53 -14.00 -11.12 2.99
CA PRO A 53 -13.64 -9.72 2.78
C PRO A 53 -12.99 -9.08 4.01
N ASP A 54 -13.19 -9.66 5.19
CA ASP A 54 -12.57 -9.19 6.44
C ASP A 54 -11.19 -9.81 6.68
N GLN A 55 -10.73 -10.75 5.85
CA GLN A 55 -9.43 -11.38 6.00
C GLN A 55 -8.30 -10.33 5.92
N HIS A 56 -7.34 -10.46 6.83
CA HIS A 56 -6.19 -9.56 7.00
C HIS A 56 -6.53 -8.12 7.40
N THR A 57 -7.79 -7.81 7.75
CA THR A 57 -8.15 -6.51 8.32
C THR A 57 -7.62 -6.36 9.76
N PRO A 58 -7.54 -5.12 10.29
CA PRO A 58 -7.12 -4.89 11.67
C PRO A 58 -8.03 -5.63 12.67
N LEU A 59 -9.34 -5.66 12.39
CA LEU A 59 -10.31 -6.39 13.22
C LEU A 59 -10.07 -7.90 13.19
N TYR A 60 -9.74 -8.45 12.02
CA TYR A 60 -9.42 -9.87 11.88
C TYR A 60 -8.19 -10.26 12.70
N PHE A 61 -7.08 -9.53 12.57
CA PHE A 61 -5.88 -9.84 13.36
C PHE A 61 -6.06 -9.57 14.85
N ARG A 62 -6.80 -8.51 15.23
CA ARG A 62 -7.15 -8.24 16.63
C ARG A 62 -7.92 -9.41 17.27
N ARG A 63 -8.94 -9.95 16.59
CA ARG A 63 -9.71 -11.13 17.05
C ARG A 63 -8.85 -12.40 17.15
N ARG A 64 -7.78 -12.49 16.36
CA ARG A 64 -6.81 -13.59 16.40
C ARG A 64 -5.64 -13.35 17.36
N GLY A 65 -5.65 -12.24 18.09
CA GLY A 65 -4.58 -11.87 19.01
C GLY A 65 -3.26 -11.49 18.31
N GLY A 66 -3.27 -11.28 16.99
CA GLY A 66 -2.12 -10.86 16.20
C GLY A 66 -2.09 -11.39 14.77
N ILE A 67 -0.94 -11.22 14.11
CA ILE A 67 -0.66 -11.71 12.75
C ILE A 67 0.07 -13.05 12.84
N GLY A 68 -0.47 -14.07 12.21
CA GLY A 68 0.12 -15.40 12.21
C GLY A 68 -0.79 -16.44 11.58
N ASP A 69 -0.16 -17.38 10.88
CA ASP A 69 -0.86 -18.48 10.25
C ASP A 69 -1.23 -19.51 11.31
N VAL A 70 -2.54 -19.61 11.55
CA VAL A 70 -3.16 -20.86 11.96
C VAL A 70 -4.21 -21.11 10.91
N PRO A 71 -3.94 -21.97 9.91
CA PRO A 71 -4.97 -22.44 9.02
C PRO A 71 -6.14 -22.95 9.87
N SER A 72 -7.35 -22.45 9.59
CA SER A 72 -8.54 -22.70 10.40
C SER A 72 -8.88 -24.19 10.54
N ASP A 73 -8.40 -25.01 9.60
CA ASP A 73 -8.54 -26.46 9.51
C ASP A 73 -7.52 -27.26 10.36
N LEU A 74 -6.49 -26.61 10.91
CA LEU A 74 -5.37 -27.28 11.59
C LEU A 74 -5.34 -27.09 13.12
N ARG A 75 -6.44 -26.66 13.74
CA ARG A 75 -6.56 -26.65 15.21
C ARG A 75 -6.44 -28.08 15.76
N GLY A 76 -5.26 -28.45 16.26
CA GLY A 76 -5.00 -29.73 16.95
C GLY A 76 -4.05 -30.72 16.26
N ARG A 77 -3.46 -30.38 15.11
CA ARG A 77 -2.31 -31.11 14.51
C ARG A 77 -1.22 -30.10 14.19
N SER A 78 0.06 -30.48 14.29
CA SER A 78 1.17 -29.62 13.83
C SER A 78 0.94 -29.35 12.34
N PRO A 79 0.59 -28.12 11.94
CA PRO A 79 0.26 -27.83 10.55
C PRO A 79 1.48 -27.89 9.63
N TYR A 80 2.67 -27.84 10.22
CA TYR A 80 3.92 -27.66 9.50
C TYR A 80 4.77 -28.93 9.55
N SER A 81 5.43 -29.21 8.43
CA SER A 81 6.58 -30.11 8.39
C SER A 81 7.67 -29.58 9.31
N ASP A 82 8.56 -30.47 9.75
CA ASP A 82 9.66 -30.05 10.62
C ASP A 82 10.60 -29.04 9.90
N THR A 83 10.80 -29.21 8.60
CA THR A 83 11.62 -28.33 7.74
C THR A 83 11.09 -26.90 7.66
N SER A 84 9.77 -26.69 7.81
CA SER A 84 9.16 -25.36 7.82
C SER A 84 9.55 -24.52 9.05
N TYR A 85 10.16 -25.12 10.08
CA TYR A 85 10.68 -24.37 11.24
C TYR A 85 12.05 -23.70 10.98
N GLY A 86 12.68 -23.95 9.83
CA GLY A 86 13.83 -23.18 9.38
C GLY A 86 13.42 -21.91 8.63
N TYR A 87 13.95 -20.74 9.01
CA TYR A 87 13.57 -19.46 8.39
C TYR A 87 14.10 -19.29 6.95
N ASP A 88 15.03 -20.15 6.53
CA ASP A 88 15.71 -20.05 5.24
C ASP A 88 15.64 -21.37 4.43
N THR A 89 14.46 -21.98 4.46
CA THR A 89 14.16 -23.19 3.68
C THR A 89 13.33 -22.84 2.44
N ALA A 90 13.35 -23.71 1.43
CA ALA A 90 12.55 -23.49 0.22
C ALA A 90 11.05 -23.34 0.53
N GLU A 91 10.55 -24.06 1.54
CA GLU A 91 9.16 -23.99 2.00
C GLU A 91 8.85 -22.61 2.57
N THR A 92 9.66 -22.10 3.50
CA THR A 92 9.41 -20.77 4.11
C THR A 92 9.61 -19.61 3.15
N ARG A 93 10.46 -19.77 2.12
CA ARG A 93 10.62 -18.75 1.08
C ARG A 93 9.42 -18.65 0.14
N LEU A 94 8.83 -19.78 -0.25
CA LEU A 94 7.85 -19.83 -1.34
C LEU A 94 6.40 -19.68 -0.87
N SER A 95 6.04 -20.28 0.26
CA SER A 95 4.63 -20.42 0.61
C SER A 95 4.12 -19.26 1.45
N GLY A 96 5.00 -18.55 2.15
CA GLY A 96 4.60 -17.62 3.23
C GLY A 96 3.86 -18.32 4.38
N THR A 97 3.61 -19.63 4.27
CA THR A 97 2.89 -20.44 5.25
C THR A 97 3.90 -21.16 6.12
N GLY A 98 3.81 -20.95 7.42
CA GLY A 98 4.75 -21.55 8.35
C GLY A 98 4.69 -20.91 9.73
N PRO A 99 5.56 -21.35 10.64
CA PRO A 99 5.73 -20.71 11.93
C PRO A 99 6.43 -19.33 11.79
N TRP A 100 6.92 -18.96 10.61
CA TRP A 100 7.64 -17.71 10.36
C TRP A 100 6.77 -16.72 9.58
N ILE A 101 6.67 -15.49 10.06
CA ILE A 101 6.05 -14.37 9.34
C ILE A 101 7.16 -13.48 8.79
N SER A 102 7.13 -13.23 7.48
CA SER A 102 8.12 -12.37 6.82
C SER A 102 7.69 -10.91 6.82
N LEU A 103 8.63 -10.02 7.12
CA LEU A 103 8.48 -8.57 7.19
C LEU A 103 9.66 -7.91 6.48
N ASN A 104 9.53 -6.62 6.18
CA ASN A 104 10.61 -5.78 5.67
C ASN A 104 10.98 -4.65 6.63
N LEU A 105 12.27 -4.35 6.73
CA LEU A 105 12.78 -3.20 7.50
C LEU A 105 12.47 -1.86 6.85
N ASN A 106 12.24 -1.85 5.54
CA ASN A 106 12.04 -0.66 4.76
C ASN A 106 10.62 -0.63 4.20
N LEU A 107 9.86 0.40 4.59
CA LEU A 107 8.50 0.62 4.11
C LEU A 107 8.45 0.74 2.58
N THR A 108 9.40 1.46 1.99
CA THR A 108 9.50 1.62 0.54
C THR A 108 9.68 0.28 -0.14
N SER A 109 10.58 -0.58 0.36
CA SER A 109 10.77 -1.93 -0.19
C SER A 109 9.53 -2.81 -0.03
N GLU A 110 8.83 -2.74 1.12
CA GLU A 110 7.58 -3.49 1.31
C GLU A 110 6.52 -3.09 0.28
N VAL A 111 6.41 -1.79 0.03
CA VAL A 111 5.35 -1.20 -0.78
C VAL A 111 5.65 -1.28 -2.28
N GLU A 112 6.89 -1.04 -2.72
CA GLU A 112 7.30 -1.12 -4.13
C GLU A 112 7.22 -2.55 -4.68
N ASN A 113 7.40 -3.56 -3.83
CA ASN A 113 7.25 -4.96 -4.22
C ASN A 113 5.78 -5.35 -4.48
N LEU A 114 4.81 -4.56 -4.01
CA LEU A 114 3.40 -4.79 -4.29
C LEU A 114 3.12 -4.49 -5.75
N HIS A 115 2.83 -5.53 -6.53
CA HIS A 115 2.50 -5.35 -7.94
C HIS A 115 1.18 -4.56 -8.05
N GLY A 116 1.30 -3.27 -8.41
CA GLY A 116 0.25 -2.24 -8.38
C GLY A 116 -0.92 -2.44 -9.36
N GLY A 117 -1.58 -3.59 -9.31
CA GLY A 117 -2.88 -3.81 -9.94
C GLY A 117 -4.04 -3.14 -9.19
N PHE A 118 -5.27 -3.37 -9.64
CA PHE A 118 -6.53 -2.86 -9.06
C PHE A 118 -6.86 -3.38 -7.63
N ARG A 119 -5.87 -3.77 -6.84
CA ARG A 119 -6.08 -4.42 -5.55
C ARG A 119 -5.73 -3.48 -4.40
N SER A 120 -6.52 -3.55 -3.33
CA SER A 120 -6.28 -2.78 -2.11
C SER A 120 -5.36 -3.57 -1.20
N PHE A 121 -4.36 -2.90 -0.64
CA PHE A 121 -3.46 -3.49 0.36
C PHE A 121 -3.62 -2.76 1.69
N ILE A 122 -3.28 -3.44 2.78
CA ILE A 122 -3.10 -2.84 4.09
C ILE A 122 -1.68 -3.14 4.56
N VAL A 123 -0.95 -2.10 4.98
CA VAL A 123 0.40 -2.24 5.54
C VAL A 123 0.33 -2.04 7.04
N TYR A 124 0.95 -2.94 7.79
CA TYR A 124 1.10 -2.86 9.23
C TYR A 124 2.52 -2.43 9.59
N ALA A 125 2.62 -1.52 10.55
CA ALA A 125 3.88 -1.16 11.20
C ALA A 125 3.98 -1.92 12.52
N VAL A 126 5.08 -2.64 12.71
CA VAL A 126 5.28 -3.57 13.81
C VAL A 126 6.58 -3.23 14.52
N SER A 127 6.56 -3.15 15.86
CA SER A 127 7.80 -2.97 16.63
C SER A 127 8.64 -4.25 16.58
N THR A 128 9.96 -4.14 16.51
CA THR A 128 10.83 -5.34 16.57
C THR A 128 10.79 -6.05 17.92
N SER A 129 11.16 -7.33 17.94
CA SER A 129 11.24 -8.15 19.16
C SER A 129 12.23 -9.32 18.99
N PRO A 130 12.71 -9.96 20.07
CA PRO A 130 13.74 -11.00 19.97
C PRO A 130 13.29 -12.30 19.30
N ASN A 131 11.99 -12.52 19.06
CA ASN A 131 11.52 -13.62 18.20
C ASN A 131 11.65 -13.32 16.71
N MET A 132 12.13 -12.12 16.34
CA MET A 132 12.45 -11.74 14.97
C MET A 132 13.94 -11.94 14.68
N LEU A 133 14.24 -12.38 13.45
CA LEU A 133 15.59 -12.60 12.94
C LEU A 133 15.80 -11.90 11.61
N LEU A 134 16.99 -11.37 11.40
CA LEU A 134 17.43 -10.94 10.07
C LEU A 134 17.73 -12.17 9.21
N THR A 135 17.10 -12.21 8.04
CA THR A 135 17.42 -13.25 7.05
C THR A 135 18.66 -12.78 6.28
N PRO A 136 19.78 -13.54 6.27
CA PRO A 136 21.03 -13.14 5.61
C PRO A 136 20.96 -13.30 4.07
N GLU A 137 19.78 -13.20 3.48
CA GLU A 137 19.55 -13.41 2.06
C GLU A 137 20.19 -12.26 1.26
N THR A 138 21.06 -12.61 0.31
CA THR A 138 21.79 -11.63 -0.52
C THR A 138 20.85 -10.73 -1.31
N ASP A 139 19.72 -11.29 -1.71
CA ASP A 139 18.84 -10.64 -2.67
C ASP A 139 17.90 -9.65 -1.95
N HIS A 140 17.61 -9.88 -0.66
CA HIS A 140 16.62 -9.12 0.12
C HIS A 140 17.21 -8.73 1.50
N PRO A 141 18.20 -7.82 1.56
CA PRO A 141 18.97 -7.49 2.77
C PRO A 141 18.14 -6.80 3.88
N HIS A 142 16.84 -6.64 3.66
CA HIS A 142 15.91 -5.97 4.56
C HIS A 142 14.83 -6.89 5.12
N ARG A 143 14.89 -8.20 4.83
CA ARG A 143 13.90 -9.16 5.27
C ARG A 143 14.14 -9.58 6.73
N VAL A 144 13.06 -9.53 7.50
CA VAL A 144 12.98 -9.97 8.89
C VAL A 144 11.95 -11.08 8.98
N SER A 145 12.24 -12.12 9.74
CA SER A 145 11.33 -13.25 9.96
C SER A 145 10.96 -13.35 11.43
N ALA A 146 9.67 -13.26 11.76
CA ALA A 146 9.13 -13.40 13.12
C ALA A 146 8.69 -14.83 13.39
N LEU A 147 9.35 -15.50 14.33
CA LEU A 147 8.99 -16.85 14.76
C LEU A 147 7.75 -16.82 15.64
N GLY A 148 6.77 -17.65 15.29
CA GLY A 148 5.53 -17.83 16.02
C GLY A 148 4.50 -16.72 15.86
N GLY A 149 4.66 -15.85 14.86
CA GLY A 149 3.75 -14.74 14.60
C GLY A 149 4.08 -13.47 15.38
N ILE A 150 3.18 -12.50 15.28
CA ILE A 150 3.30 -11.14 15.78
C ILE A 150 2.07 -10.85 16.65
N PRO A 151 2.16 -10.79 17.98
CA PRO A 151 1.04 -10.44 18.85
C PRO A 151 0.45 -9.07 18.51
N TRP A 152 -0.86 -8.92 18.73
CA TRP A 152 -1.59 -7.67 18.44
C TRP A 152 -1.00 -6.45 19.16
N SER A 153 -0.54 -6.62 20.40
CA SER A 153 0.08 -5.53 21.19
C SER A 153 1.42 -5.05 20.63
N GLN A 154 2.03 -5.79 19.70
CA GLN A 154 3.28 -5.42 19.04
C GLN A 154 3.07 -4.59 17.77
N ILE A 155 1.85 -4.58 17.24
CA ILE A 155 1.47 -3.82 16.05
C ILE A 155 1.24 -2.37 16.45
N ARG A 156 2.04 -1.44 15.92
CA ARG A 156 1.97 0.00 16.23
C ARG A 156 0.76 0.67 15.56
N GLY A 157 0.42 0.21 14.36
CA GLY A 157 -0.68 0.74 13.56
C GLY A 157 -0.69 0.17 12.15
N TRP A 158 -1.57 0.71 11.32
CA TRP A 158 -1.74 0.27 9.93
C TRP A 158 -2.07 1.44 9.01
N ALA A 159 -1.81 1.27 7.72
CA ALA A 159 -2.21 2.22 6.68
C ALA A 159 -2.85 1.46 5.52
N TRP A 160 -3.93 2.02 4.97
CA TRP A 160 -4.55 1.51 3.76
C TRP A 160 -3.80 2.03 2.54
N LEU A 161 -3.42 1.13 1.64
CA LEU A 161 -2.82 1.48 0.36
C LEU A 161 -3.89 1.45 -0.72
N ASN A 162 -4.14 2.63 -1.25
CA ASN A 162 -4.96 2.80 -2.44
C ASN A 162 -4.08 2.84 -3.72
N TYR A 163 -4.75 2.75 -4.88
CA TYR A 163 -4.21 2.44 -6.22
C TYR A 163 -2.89 3.15 -6.62
N ASP A 164 -2.59 4.33 -6.09
CA ASP A 164 -1.38 5.09 -6.44
C ASP A 164 -0.43 5.38 -5.27
N GLN A 165 -0.83 5.06 -4.04
CA GLN A 165 -0.03 5.41 -2.85
C GLN A 165 1.23 4.58 -2.71
N TRP A 166 1.31 3.46 -3.43
CA TRP A 166 2.50 2.63 -3.41
C TRP A 166 3.75 3.36 -3.96
N ARG A 167 3.55 4.42 -4.76
CA ARG A 167 4.65 5.27 -5.25
C ARG A 167 5.14 6.30 -4.23
N MET A 168 4.40 6.49 -3.14
CA MET A 168 4.64 7.54 -2.15
C MET A 168 4.45 6.96 -0.73
N PRO A 169 5.31 6.01 -0.30
CA PRO A 169 5.20 5.36 1.01
C PRO A 169 5.19 6.36 2.18
N ASP A 170 5.90 7.49 2.04
CA ASP A 170 5.93 8.55 3.07
C ASP A 170 4.60 9.30 3.24
N SER A 171 3.70 9.19 2.26
CA SER A 171 2.37 9.81 2.25
C SER A 171 1.28 8.93 2.86
N LEU A 172 1.63 7.74 3.34
CA LEU A 172 0.66 6.82 3.94
C LEU A 172 0.04 7.43 5.20
N GLU A 173 -1.28 7.41 5.25
CA GLU A 173 -2.05 7.85 6.42
C GLU A 173 -2.16 6.69 7.41
N TRP A 174 -1.40 6.78 8.49
CA TRP A 174 -1.34 5.75 9.52
C TRP A 174 -2.47 5.89 10.54
N GLU A 175 -3.20 4.81 10.78
CA GLU A 175 -4.09 4.61 11.91
C GLU A 175 -3.32 3.96 13.05
N ARG A 176 -3.31 4.60 14.23
CA ARG A 176 -2.62 4.10 15.41
C ARG A 176 -3.41 2.96 16.06
N ASN A 177 -2.73 1.88 16.43
CA ASN A 177 -3.28 0.84 17.29
C ASN A 177 -3.28 1.32 18.75
N LEU A 178 -4.46 1.46 19.35
CA LEU A 178 -4.60 1.90 20.74
C LEU A 178 -4.20 0.81 21.76
N GLU A 179 -4.05 -0.44 21.31
CA GLU A 179 -3.62 -1.57 22.15
C GLU A 179 -2.13 -1.89 21.98
N PHE A 180 -1.38 -1.06 21.25
CA PHE A 180 0.06 -1.16 21.19
C PHE A 180 0.67 -0.94 22.58
N ASP A 181 1.57 -1.83 23.01
CA ASP A 181 2.30 -1.70 24.29
C ASP A 181 3.67 -1.05 24.02
N ASP A 182 3.84 0.21 24.42
CA ASP A 182 5.08 0.98 24.17
C ASP A 182 6.35 0.31 24.75
N ARG A 183 6.21 -0.66 25.67
CA ARG A 183 7.36 -1.44 26.17
C ARG A 183 8.06 -2.25 25.08
N TRP A 184 7.41 -2.54 23.95
CA TRP A 184 8.06 -3.14 22.78
C TRP A 184 9.23 -2.31 22.24
N HIS A 185 9.25 -0.99 22.47
CA HIS A 185 10.38 -0.13 22.08
C HIS A 185 11.69 -0.44 22.83
N GLN A 186 11.60 -1.14 23.96
CA GLN A 186 12.80 -1.58 24.71
C GLN A 186 13.43 -2.83 24.10
N LEU A 187 12.77 -3.44 23.11
CA LEU A 187 13.14 -4.72 22.53
C LEU A 187 13.59 -4.54 21.09
N GLY A 188 14.73 -5.16 20.76
CA GLY A 188 15.24 -5.29 19.41
C GLY A 188 14.99 -6.68 18.84
N MET A 189 15.38 -6.87 17.58
CA MET A 189 15.42 -8.20 16.97
C MET A 189 16.66 -8.97 17.41
N SER A 190 16.58 -10.30 17.40
CA SER A 190 17.74 -11.15 17.67
C SER A 190 18.69 -11.12 16.47
N GLY A 191 20.00 -11.19 16.76
CA GLY A 191 21.02 -11.37 15.74
C GLY A 191 20.95 -12.76 15.09
N PRO A 192 21.84 -13.05 14.13
CA PRO A 192 21.82 -14.30 13.37
C PRO A 192 21.81 -15.55 14.26
N GLN A 193 20.92 -16.50 13.96
CA GLN A 193 20.81 -17.79 14.66
C GLN A 193 21.02 -18.93 13.67
N PRO A 194 22.27 -19.39 13.46
CA PRO A 194 22.58 -20.40 12.45
C PRO A 194 21.75 -21.68 12.58
N MET A 195 21.44 -22.10 13.81
CA MET A 195 20.61 -23.27 14.10
C MET A 195 19.16 -23.14 13.61
N LEU A 196 18.63 -21.93 13.44
CA LEU A 196 17.27 -21.70 12.94
C LEU A 196 17.21 -21.46 11.43
N SER A 197 18.36 -21.38 10.74
CA SER A 197 18.37 -21.17 9.29
C SER A 197 17.72 -22.33 8.54
N GLY A 198 17.78 -23.55 9.09
CA GLY A 198 17.42 -24.77 8.36
C GLY A 198 18.46 -25.21 7.33
N ARG A 199 19.60 -24.50 7.21
CA ARG A 199 20.74 -24.91 6.37
C ARG A 199 21.70 -25.84 7.10
N LEU A 200 21.77 -25.73 8.42
CA LEU A 200 22.59 -26.59 9.27
C LEU A 200 21.75 -27.78 9.72
N GLU A 201 22.36 -28.96 9.69
CA GLU A 201 21.75 -30.14 10.30
C GLU A 201 21.55 -29.85 11.80
N PRO A 202 20.34 -30.08 12.34
CA PRO A 202 20.12 -29.98 13.78
C PRO A 202 21.07 -30.92 14.53
N PRO A 203 21.45 -30.60 15.78
CA PRO A 203 22.18 -31.56 16.62
C PRO A 203 21.44 -32.90 16.66
N ASP A 204 22.20 -34.00 16.54
CA ASP A 204 21.67 -35.36 16.39
C ASP A 204 20.49 -35.63 17.35
N ALA A 205 19.34 -36.02 16.77
CA ALA A 205 18.04 -36.29 17.41
C ALA A 205 17.09 -35.10 17.68
N LEU A 206 17.43 -33.86 17.35
CA LEU A 206 16.48 -32.73 17.43
C LEU A 206 15.76 -32.46 16.11
N PHE A 207 14.43 -32.43 16.19
CA PHE A 207 13.59 -31.84 15.14
C PHE A 207 13.77 -30.31 15.14
N MET A 208 13.75 -29.67 13.97
CA MET A 208 13.83 -28.20 13.82
C MET A 208 12.74 -27.47 14.62
N ARG A 209 11.56 -28.08 14.78
CA ARG A 209 10.52 -27.59 15.69
C ARG A 209 11.02 -27.49 17.13
N HIS A 210 11.82 -28.44 17.60
CA HIS A 210 12.42 -28.40 18.93
C HIS A 210 13.46 -27.29 19.02
N VAL A 211 14.26 -27.09 17.98
CA VAL A 211 15.20 -25.97 17.89
C VAL A 211 14.46 -24.62 18.03
N ALA A 212 13.38 -24.43 17.28
CA ALA A 212 12.52 -23.24 17.37
C ALA A 212 11.94 -23.05 18.78
N TRP A 213 11.47 -24.12 19.42
CA TRP A 213 10.95 -24.07 20.79
C TRP A 213 12.03 -23.70 21.81
N HIS A 214 13.22 -24.30 21.70
CA HIS A 214 14.35 -23.98 22.58
C HIS A 214 14.82 -22.55 22.41
N PHE A 215 14.80 -22.01 21.19
CA PHE A 215 15.10 -20.61 20.96
C PHE A 215 14.09 -19.70 21.66
N MET A 216 12.79 -19.97 21.52
CA MET A 216 11.75 -19.20 22.21
C MET A 216 11.93 -19.24 23.73
N ARG A 217 12.26 -20.41 24.28
CA ARG A 217 12.61 -20.53 25.70
C ARG A 217 13.85 -19.71 26.06
N PHE A 218 14.91 -19.79 25.26
CA PHE A 218 16.17 -19.07 25.49
C PHE A 218 15.98 -17.55 25.56
N ILE A 219 15.17 -16.96 24.68
CA ILE A 219 14.93 -15.51 24.64
C ILE A 219 13.92 -15.04 25.70
N THR A 220 13.08 -15.93 26.22
CA THR A 220 12.06 -15.62 27.25
C THR A 220 12.47 -16.05 28.65
N GLU A 221 13.58 -16.76 28.80
CA GLU A 221 14.07 -17.19 30.10
C GLU A 221 14.43 -15.96 30.95
N PRO A 222 13.92 -15.85 32.21
CA PRO A 222 14.07 -14.67 33.07
C PRO A 222 15.48 -14.59 33.69
N SER A 223 16.49 -14.73 32.84
CA SER A 223 17.91 -14.55 33.13
C SER A 223 18.26 -13.07 33.30
N ASP A 224 17.51 -12.19 32.65
CA ASP A 224 17.65 -10.73 32.76
C ASP A 224 16.28 -10.01 32.68
N ARG A 225 16.33 -8.67 32.76
CA ARG A 225 15.15 -7.80 32.71
C ARG A 225 14.42 -7.88 31.36
N LEU A 226 15.14 -8.04 30.25
CA LEU A 226 14.57 -8.03 28.90
C LEU A 226 13.87 -9.36 28.59
N GLY A 227 14.45 -10.48 29.01
CA GLY A 227 13.82 -11.80 28.92
C GLY A 227 12.54 -11.88 29.76
N SER A 228 12.56 -11.30 30.97
CA SER A 228 11.36 -11.20 31.82
C SER A 228 10.27 -10.35 31.16
N LEU A 229 10.64 -9.19 30.60
CA LEU A 229 9.71 -8.32 29.87
C LEU A 229 9.14 -9.02 28.63
N LEU A 230 9.97 -9.70 27.84
CA LEU A 230 9.51 -10.43 26.66
C LEU A 230 8.57 -11.58 27.04
N SER A 231 8.91 -12.33 28.09
CA SER A 231 8.04 -13.38 28.64
C SER A 231 6.68 -12.82 29.05
N GLU A 232 6.64 -11.64 29.68
CA GLU A 232 5.39 -10.96 30.04
C GLU A 232 4.58 -10.53 28.80
N LEU A 233 5.23 -9.86 27.85
CA LEU A 233 4.59 -9.32 26.64
C LEU A 233 4.02 -10.44 25.74
N LEU A 234 4.74 -11.56 25.62
CA LEU A 234 4.27 -12.76 24.92
C LEU A 234 3.32 -13.61 25.80
N ASP A 235 3.26 -13.36 27.11
CA ASP A 235 2.74 -14.26 28.16
C ASP A 235 3.24 -15.69 27.95
N TRP A 236 4.54 -15.80 27.69
CA TRP A 236 5.23 -17.07 27.55
C TRP A 236 5.59 -17.60 28.93
N ARG A 237 4.86 -18.62 29.38
CA ARG A 237 5.10 -19.30 30.66
C ARG A 237 5.68 -20.69 30.38
N PRO A 238 7.01 -20.88 30.45
CA PRO A 238 7.64 -22.14 30.07
C PRO A 238 7.11 -23.35 30.86
N TYR A 239 6.56 -23.12 32.06
CA TYR A 239 6.06 -24.17 32.96
C TYR A 239 4.54 -24.37 32.92
N ALA A 240 3.74 -23.45 32.35
CA ALA A 240 2.29 -23.48 32.53
C ALA A 240 1.54 -24.40 31.55
N GLN A 241 2.12 -24.69 30.40
CA GLN A 241 1.76 -25.70 29.39
C GLN A 241 2.66 -25.40 28.18
N PRO A 242 3.23 -26.41 27.48
CA PRO A 242 3.99 -26.13 26.26
C PRO A 242 3.04 -25.46 25.27
N ARG A 243 3.25 -24.16 24.99
CA ARG A 243 2.60 -23.54 23.84
C ARG A 243 3.27 -24.07 22.60
N ASP A 244 2.46 -24.73 21.77
CA ASP A 244 2.85 -25.02 20.40
C ASP A 244 2.71 -23.75 19.56
N PHE A 245 3.49 -23.69 18.48
CA PHE A 245 3.41 -22.58 17.54
C PHE A 245 2.06 -22.57 16.80
N PRO A 246 1.52 -21.38 16.47
CA PRO A 246 2.07 -20.05 16.72
C PRO A 246 1.83 -19.52 18.15
N LEU A 247 2.56 -18.47 18.52
CA LEU A 247 2.56 -17.84 19.85
C LEU A 247 1.35 -16.94 20.12
N LEU A 248 0.50 -16.74 19.10
CA LEU A 248 -0.67 -15.88 19.18
C LEU A 248 -1.65 -16.41 20.23
N ARG A 249 -2.22 -15.48 21.00
CA ARG A 249 -3.36 -15.78 21.85
C ARG A 249 -4.60 -15.93 20.97
N ASN A 250 -5.60 -16.69 21.42
CA ASN A 250 -6.96 -16.34 21.00
C ASN A 250 -7.14 -14.86 21.36
N GLY A 251 -7.49 -14.01 20.38
CA GLY A 251 -7.78 -12.61 20.66
C GLY A 251 -9.03 -12.52 21.54
N LEU A 252 -9.62 -11.34 21.66
CA LEU A 252 -10.88 -11.17 22.37
C LEU A 252 -11.84 -12.31 21.97
N GLU A 253 -12.05 -13.28 22.88
CA GLU A 253 -13.14 -14.23 22.76
C GLU A 253 -14.37 -13.36 22.92
N ASP A 254 -14.93 -12.96 21.77
CA ASP A 254 -15.97 -11.96 21.72
C ASP A 254 -17.09 -12.38 22.69
N LEU A 255 -17.27 -11.60 23.76
CA LEU A 255 -18.56 -11.52 24.46
C LEU A 255 -19.68 -11.13 23.48
N GLU A 256 -19.33 -10.61 22.29
CA GLU A 256 -20.23 -10.30 21.16
C GLU A 256 -20.40 -11.47 20.15
N GLY A 257 -19.56 -12.50 20.17
CA GLY A 257 -19.49 -13.57 19.14
C GLY A 257 -20.02 -14.91 19.62
N GLN A 258 -20.23 -15.09 20.92
CA GLN A 258 -21.21 -16.03 21.42
C GLN A 258 -22.57 -15.32 21.45
N GLU A 259 -23.33 -15.43 20.37
CA GLU A 259 -24.78 -15.59 20.55
C GLU A 259 -24.94 -16.82 21.47
N LEU A 260 -25.05 -16.57 22.78
CA LEU A 260 -25.53 -17.57 23.72
C LEU A 260 -26.78 -18.19 23.08
N PRO A 261 -26.86 -19.52 22.91
CA PRO A 261 -28.06 -20.14 22.39
C PRO A 261 -29.19 -19.62 23.25
N THR A 262 -30.11 -18.90 22.60
CA THR A 262 -31.22 -18.22 23.25
C THR A 262 -32.01 -19.26 24.02
N GLU A 263 -31.67 -19.47 25.29
CA GLU A 263 -32.52 -20.20 26.21
C GLU A 263 -33.83 -19.43 26.19
N ARG A 264 -34.86 -20.07 25.65
CA ARG A 264 -36.26 -19.67 25.73
C ARG A 264 -36.63 -19.50 27.20
N ARG A 265 -36.30 -18.36 27.80
CA ARG A 265 -36.97 -17.88 28.99
C ARG A 265 -38.24 -17.19 28.54
N ALA A 266 -39.32 -17.96 28.64
CA ALA A 266 -40.66 -17.41 28.69
C ALA A 266 -40.77 -16.50 29.93
N SER A 267 -40.92 -15.19 29.70
CA SER A 267 -41.53 -14.26 30.64
C SER A 267 -42.00 -13.03 29.86
N THR A 268 -43.25 -12.99 29.44
CA THR A 268 -44.33 -12.19 30.05
C THR A 268 -43.93 -10.75 30.42
N SER A 269 -44.47 -9.81 29.64
CA SER A 269 -44.96 -8.49 30.02
C SER A 269 -44.07 -7.55 30.83
N SER A 270 -43.56 -6.52 30.17
CA SER A 270 -43.70 -5.13 30.63
C SER A 270 -43.29 -4.19 29.49
N ASP A 271 -44.24 -3.99 28.59
CA ASP A 271 -44.23 -3.00 27.52
C ASP A 271 -44.42 -1.62 28.18
N ASN A 272 -43.42 -0.73 28.13
CA ASN A 272 -43.54 0.73 28.32
C ASN A 272 -42.19 1.50 28.31
N GLY A 273 -41.04 0.83 28.22
CA GLY A 273 -39.73 1.51 28.20
C GLY A 273 -39.13 1.83 26.82
N ARG A 274 -39.67 1.26 25.73
CA ARG A 274 -38.99 1.23 24.42
C ARG A 274 -39.24 2.42 23.49
N GLN A 275 -40.18 3.31 23.81
CA GLN A 275 -40.46 4.48 22.95
C GLN A 275 -39.51 5.68 23.17
N LEU A 276 -38.74 5.72 24.26
CA LEU A 276 -37.85 6.87 24.54
C LEU A 276 -36.41 6.72 24.00
N LEU A 277 -36.00 5.52 23.56
CA LEU A 277 -34.69 5.30 22.94
C LEU A 277 -34.73 5.36 21.39
N LEU A 278 -35.92 5.33 20.78
CA LEU A 278 -36.10 5.38 19.32
C LEU A 278 -36.25 6.80 18.75
N MET A 279 -36.41 7.82 19.60
CA MET A 279 -36.52 9.22 19.15
C MET A 279 -35.23 10.04 19.31
N ARG A 280 -34.10 9.40 19.65
CA ARG A 280 -32.77 10.04 19.71
C ARG A 280 -31.81 9.61 18.60
N LYS A 281 -32.33 9.03 17.50
CA LYS A 281 -31.69 9.10 16.17
C LYS A 281 -32.18 10.38 15.46
N LYS A 282 -31.94 11.53 16.09
CA LYS A 282 -31.98 12.81 15.37
C LYS A 282 -30.76 12.81 14.46
N THR A 283 -31.02 12.57 13.17
CA THR A 283 -30.35 13.25 12.06
C THR A 283 -29.02 13.87 12.45
N ALA A 284 -27.93 13.10 12.32
CA ALA A 284 -26.64 13.70 12.04
C ALA A 284 -26.83 14.41 10.70
N ALA A 285 -27.21 15.69 10.79
CA ALA A 285 -27.43 16.56 9.67
C ALA A 285 -26.19 16.46 8.77
N ASN A 286 -26.43 16.10 7.51
CA ASN A 286 -25.58 16.35 6.34
C ASN A 286 -24.27 17.06 6.70
N SER A 287 -23.25 16.29 7.08
CA SER A 287 -21.92 16.87 7.22
C SER A 287 -21.57 17.54 5.89
N LEU A 288 -20.85 18.66 5.92
CA LEU A 288 -20.39 19.33 4.70
C LEU A 288 -19.73 18.33 3.73
N GLN A 289 -18.99 17.37 4.27
CA GLN A 289 -18.40 16.24 3.55
C GLN A 289 -19.45 15.42 2.78
N MET A 290 -20.58 15.08 3.39
CA MET A 290 -21.65 14.35 2.72
C MET A 290 -22.30 15.13 1.58
N ASN A 291 -22.50 16.43 1.76
CA ASN A 291 -23.01 17.28 0.69
C ASN A 291 -22.02 17.39 -0.48
N ILE A 292 -20.72 17.46 -0.19
CA ILE A 292 -19.65 17.46 -1.20
C ILE A 292 -19.61 16.12 -1.94
N LEU A 293 -19.58 14.99 -1.21
CA LEU A 293 -19.50 13.66 -1.80
C LEU A 293 -20.69 13.35 -2.73
N ARG A 294 -21.89 13.84 -2.42
CA ARG A 294 -23.08 13.66 -3.26
C ARG A 294 -23.05 14.45 -4.58
N GLN A 295 -22.13 15.42 -4.73
CA GLN A 295 -21.99 16.19 -5.98
C GLN A 295 -21.20 15.43 -7.05
N PHE A 296 -20.48 14.38 -6.67
CA PHE A 296 -19.68 13.60 -7.61
C PHE A 296 -20.53 12.57 -8.34
N ASN A 297 -20.34 12.48 -9.66
CA ASN A 297 -20.91 11.40 -10.46
C ASN A 297 -20.06 10.13 -10.30
N TRP A 298 -20.29 9.40 -9.20
CA TRP A 298 -19.53 8.21 -8.83
C TRP A 298 -19.49 7.14 -9.91
N GLN A 299 -20.52 7.01 -10.76
CA GLN A 299 -20.56 6.05 -11.87
C GLN A 299 -19.44 6.29 -12.89
N ASN A 300 -19.01 7.54 -13.07
CA ASN A 300 -18.00 7.93 -14.05
C ASN A 300 -16.61 8.15 -13.43
N LEU A 301 -16.49 8.04 -12.11
CA LEU A 301 -15.20 8.18 -11.43
C LEU A 301 -14.44 6.85 -11.46
N ASP A 302 -13.13 6.97 -11.74
CA ASP A 302 -12.19 5.85 -11.66
C ASP A 302 -11.82 5.54 -10.20
N VAL A 303 -12.82 5.08 -9.45
CA VAL A 303 -12.69 4.66 -8.06
C VAL A 303 -12.95 3.16 -7.92
N PRO A 304 -12.45 2.51 -6.86
CA PRO A 304 -12.77 1.13 -6.55
C PRO A 304 -14.26 0.82 -6.65
N GLU A 305 -14.60 -0.34 -7.19
CA GLU A 305 -15.98 -0.73 -7.48
C GLU A 305 -16.87 -0.72 -6.23
N PHE A 306 -16.34 -1.11 -5.07
CA PHE A 306 -17.11 -1.07 -3.81
C PHE A 306 -17.48 0.36 -3.39
N ILE A 307 -16.63 1.36 -3.67
CA ILE A 307 -16.93 2.77 -3.41
C ILE A 307 -17.96 3.25 -4.42
N ARG A 308 -17.80 2.88 -5.70
CA ARG A 308 -18.74 3.22 -6.76
C ARG A 308 -20.14 2.72 -6.45
N ILE A 309 -20.28 1.43 -6.15
CA ILE A 309 -21.55 0.80 -5.79
C ILE A 309 -22.08 1.40 -4.47
N GLY A 310 -21.21 1.54 -3.46
CA GLY A 310 -21.58 2.07 -2.16
C GLY A 310 -22.14 3.50 -2.22
N MET A 311 -21.49 4.38 -2.98
CA MET A 311 -21.86 5.80 -3.09
C MET A 311 -23.01 6.06 -4.05
N THR A 312 -23.24 5.18 -5.04
CA THR A 312 -24.40 5.29 -5.95
C THR A 312 -25.65 4.64 -5.38
N GLY A 313 -25.50 3.54 -4.64
CA GLY A 313 -26.62 2.74 -4.13
C GLY A 313 -27.14 3.14 -2.75
N ASN A 314 -26.33 3.79 -1.90
CA ASN A 314 -26.77 4.19 -0.57
C ASN A 314 -27.13 5.67 -0.50
N LEU A 315 -28.38 5.95 -0.14
CA LEU A 315 -28.81 7.32 0.19
C LEU A 315 -28.02 7.86 1.38
N ASP A 316 -27.74 7.02 2.38
CA ASP A 316 -26.98 7.38 3.58
C ASP A 316 -25.74 6.50 3.73
N PRO A 317 -24.63 6.82 3.02
CA PRO A 317 -23.39 6.06 3.13
C PRO A 317 -22.83 6.12 4.56
N THR A 318 -22.21 5.02 4.99
CA THR A 318 -21.62 4.93 6.32
C THR A 318 -20.40 5.85 6.43
N PRO A 319 -20.02 6.34 7.63
CA PRO A 319 -18.84 7.17 7.80
C PRO A 319 -17.56 6.57 7.20
N ARG A 320 -17.39 5.24 7.28
CA ARG A 320 -16.28 4.51 6.66
C ARG A 320 -16.30 4.61 5.14
N LEU A 321 -17.46 4.42 4.52
CA LEU A 321 -17.63 4.57 3.09
C LEU A 321 -17.38 6.02 2.64
N CYS A 322 -17.80 7.01 3.43
CA CYS A 322 -17.51 8.42 3.17
C CYS A 322 -16.01 8.73 3.25
N THR A 323 -15.31 8.20 4.24
CA THR A 323 -13.86 8.33 4.36
C THR A 323 -13.17 7.69 3.16
N ALA A 324 -13.54 6.47 2.79
CA ALA A 324 -12.98 5.78 1.63
C ALA A 324 -13.24 6.55 0.32
N ALA A 325 -14.45 7.10 0.17
CA ALA A 325 -14.86 7.92 -0.97
C ALA A 325 -14.07 9.23 -1.06
N LEU A 326 -13.94 9.98 0.05
CA LEU A 326 -13.09 11.16 0.13
C LEU A 326 -11.63 10.84 -0.18
N PHE A 327 -11.15 9.71 0.32
CA PHE A 327 -9.78 9.27 0.12
C PHE A 327 -9.51 8.90 -1.34
N SER A 328 -10.45 8.20 -1.99
CA SER A 328 -10.33 7.86 -3.40
C SER A 328 -10.41 9.09 -4.29
N LEU A 329 -11.26 10.06 -3.97
CA LEU A 329 -11.23 11.37 -4.60
C LEU A 329 -9.87 12.04 -4.36
N ARG A 330 -9.35 12.01 -3.13
CA ARG A 330 -8.01 12.55 -2.80
C ARG A 330 -6.94 11.91 -3.69
N GLY A 331 -6.91 10.59 -3.85
CA GLY A 331 -5.97 9.91 -4.75
C GLY A 331 -6.10 10.37 -6.20
N LEU A 332 -7.33 10.54 -6.69
CA LEU A 332 -7.58 11.05 -8.04
C LEU A 332 -7.06 12.48 -8.26
N TYR A 333 -7.07 13.33 -7.22
CA TYR A 333 -6.67 14.74 -7.30
C TYR A 333 -5.20 14.99 -6.88
N PHE A 334 -4.69 14.32 -5.85
CA PHE A 334 -3.40 14.60 -5.20
C PHE A 334 -2.21 13.81 -5.73
N THR A 335 -2.41 12.83 -6.62
CA THR A 335 -1.31 12.18 -7.36
C THR A 335 -0.54 13.13 -8.30
N THR A 336 -0.94 14.41 -8.34
CA THR A 336 -0.42 15.44 -9.25
C THR A 336 0.36 16.57 -8.57
N GLN A 337 0.59 16.51 -7.25
CA GLN A 337 1.53 17.41 -6.58
C GLN A 337 2.56 16.58 -5.85
N LYS A 338 3.73 16.38 -6.49
CA LYS A 338 4.94 16.05 -5.74
C LYS A 338 5.13 17.21 -4.75
N ARG A 339 4.96 16.97 -3.45
CA ARG A 339 5.43 17.94 -2.46
C ARG A 339 6.93 18.05 -2.69
N ASP A 340 7.40 19.18 -3.20
CA ASP A 340 8.79 19.57 -3.03
C ASP A 340 9.01 19.67 -1.51
N VAL A 341 9.50 18.57 -0.93
CA VAL A 341 10.19 18.63 0.35
C VAL A 341 11.41 19.48 0.04
N GLN A 342 11.29 20.77 0.33
CA GLN A 342 12.35 21.74 0.20
C GLN A 342 13.53 21.17 0.99
N SER A 343 14.51 20.61 0.27
CA SER A 343 15.73 20.11 0.85
C SER A 343 16.45 21.33 1.42
N SER A 344 16.33 21.52 2.73
CA SER A 344 17.08 22.55 3.45
C SER A 344 18.55 22.46 3.03
N PRO A 345 19.18 23.58 2.65
CA PRO A 345 20.56 23.57 2.18
C PRO A 345 21.44 22.94 3.26
N SER A 346 22.17 21.91 2.87
CA SER A 346 23.11 21.17 3.70
C SER A 346 24.22 22.11 4.16
N SER A 347 24.05 22.72 5.33
CA SER A 347 25.13 23.38 6.04
C SER A 347 26.12 22.31 6.50
N SER A 348 27.32 22.36 5.95
CA SER A 348 28.47 21.52 6.29
C SER A 348 28.96 21.79 7.72
N SER A 349 28.28 21.25 8.72
CA SER A 349 28.85 21.10 10.07
C SER A 349 29.12 19.62 10.34
N SER A 350 30.40 19.28 10.50
CA SER A 350 30.95 17.93 10.68
C SER A 350 30.72 17.32 12.07
N SER A 351 29.60 17.64 12.72
CA SER A 351 29.20 16.96 13.96
C SER A 351 28.09 15.96 13.61
N PRO A 352 28.23 14.65 13.93
CA PRO A 352 27.14 13.72 13.75
C PRO A 352 25.94 14.26 14.54
N PRO A 353 24.77 14.47 13.89
CA PRO A 353 23.60 14.94 14.60
C PRO A 353 23.29 13.93 15.72
N PRO A 354 22.84 14.39 16.90
CA PRO A 354 22.33 13.47 17.90
C PRO A 354 21.26 12.61 17.23
N GLU A 355 21.34 11.28 17.38
CA GLU A 355 20.27 10.34 17.02
C GLU A 355 19.02 10.72 17.85
N THR A 356 18.29 11.75 17.42
CA THR A 356 16.95 12.03 17.92
C THR A 356 16.03 10.96 17.36
N ASP A 357 15.12 10.43 18.19
CA ASP A 357 14.04 9.49 17.85
C ASP A 357 13.05 10.10 16.81
N GLU A 358 13.56 10.55 15.67
CA GLU A 358 12.85 11.35 14.66
C GLU A 358 11.83 10.55 13.84
N ASP A 359 11.84 9.22 13.92
CA ASP A 359 10.99 8.37 13.09
C ASP A 359 9.81 7.74 13.84
N ASP A 360 9.20 8.47 14.78
CA ASP A 360 7.86 8.08 15.21
C ASP A 360 6.84 8.43 14.11
N LEU A 361 6.64 7.48 13.19
CA LEU A 361 5.63 7.49 12.12
C LEU A 361 4.25 8.01 12.57
N PHE A 362 3.91 7.86 13.86
CA PHE A 362 2.62 8.22 14.42
C PHE A 362 2.58 9.61 15.09
N ASN A 363 3.73 10.27 15.27
CA ASN A 363 3.82 11.62 15.86
C ASN A 363 3.99 12.73 14.84
N LYS A 364 3.96 12.44 13.54
CA LYS A 364 3.87 13.50 12.53
C LYS A 364 2.64 14.35 12.88
N PRO A 365 2.82 15.66 13.18
CA PRO A 365 1.68 16.51 13.52
C PRO A 365 0.68 16.36 12.38
N LYS A 366 -0.55 15.95 12.71
CA LYS A 366 -1.62 15.87 11.72
C LYS A 366 -1.66 17.24 11.06
N ASP A 367 -1.25 17.28 9.80
CA ASP A 367 -1.22 18.48 9.01
C ASP A 367 -2.67 18.92 8.85
N THR A 368 -3.16 19.75 9.79
CA THR A 368 -4.53 20.26 9.85
C THR A 368 -4.78 21.31 8.77
N SER A 369 -4.05 21.25 7.65
CA SER A 369 -4.41 21.95 6.42
C SER A 369 -5.91 21.74 6.19
N SER A 370 -6.62 22.83 6.34
CA SER A 370 -8.05 22.84 6.58
C SER A 370 -8.77 22.47 5.28
N CYS A 371 -10.02 22.01 5.34
CA CYS A 371 -10.84 21.85 4.13
C CYS A 371 -10.92 23.14 3.29
N THR A 372 -10.59 24.30 3.87
CA THR A 372 -10.42 25.60 3.20
C THR A 372 -9.19 25.66 2.30
N ASP A 373 -8.06 25.07 2.71
CA ASP A 373 -6.85 24.96 1.89
C ASP A 373 -7.07 23.98 0.73
N LEU A 374 -7.80 22.89 1.00
CA LEU A 374 -8.25 21.94 -0.03
C LEU A 374 -9.23 22.60 -1.02
N SER A 375 -10.17 23.41 -0.53
CA SER A 375 -11.10 24.21 -1.35
C SER A 375 -10.35 25.22 -2.22
N ASN A 376 -9.33 25.88 -1.68
CA ASN A 376 -8.54 26.87 -2.41
C ASN A 376 -7.63 26.20 -3.45
N LEU A 377 -7.13 24.99 -3.17
CA LEU A 377 -6.39 24.15 -4.12
C LEU A 377 -7.30 23.68 -5.27
N VAL A 378 -8.53 23.27 -4.96
CA VAL A 378 -9.54 22.79 -5.93
C VAL A 378 -10.14 23.93 -6.75
N LYS A 379 -10.29 25.14 -6.18
CA LYS A 379 -10.81 26.32 -6.90
C LYS A 379 -9.76 26.99 -7.79
N GLY A 380 -8.47 26.74 -7.56
CA GLY A 380 -7.37 27.29 -8.35
C GLY A 380 -6.75 26.32 -9.36
N GLY A 381 -7.06 25.03 -9.30
CA GLY A 381 -6.47 24.00 -10.14
C GLY A 381 -7.31 23.68 -11.39
N CYS A 382 -6.65 23.57 -12.54
CA CYS A 382 -7.25 23.11 -13.78
C CYS A 382 -6.86 21.65 -14.05
N ASP A 383 -7.67 20.71 -13.55
CA ASP A 383 -7.37 19.28 -13.63
C ASP A 383 -7.98 18.59 -14.86
N SER A 384 -8.86 19.29 -15.56
CA SER A 384 -9.51 18.83 -16.78
C SER A 384 -9.72 19.97 -17.75
N ILE A 385 -9.75 19.61 -19.04
CA ILE A 385 -9.87 20.55 -20.15
C ILE A 385 -11.09 20.21 -20.99
N THR A 386 -11.76 21.24 -21.49
CA THR A 386 -12.87 21.17 -22.45
C THR A 386 -12.45 21.58 -23.86
N GLY A 387 -11.27 22.16 -24.00
CA GLY A 387 -10.68 22.51 -25.28
C GLY A 387 -9.17 22.39 -25.23
N LEU A 388 -8.60 21.89 -26.32
CA LEU A 388 -7.16 21.86 -26.55
C LEU A 388 -6.90 22.54 -27.91
N GLN A 389 -6.01 23.52 -27.90
CA GLN A 389 -5.62 24.32 -29.05
C GLN A 389 -4.13 24.17 -29.27
N VAL A 390 -3.73 23.99 -30.52
CA VAL A 390 -2.34 23.83 -30.92
C VAL A 390 -1.94 24.97 -31.83
N ASP A 391 -0.92 25.70 -31.42
CA ASP A 391 -0.19 26.67 -32.21
C ASP A 391 1.22 26.13 -32.43
N PHE A 392 1.73 26.20 -33.65
CA PHE A 392 3.16 26.01 -33.86
C PHE A 392 3.62 26.79 -35.06
N HIS A 393 4.89 27.17 -35.01
CA HIS A 393 5.57 27.83 -36.09
C HIS A 393 6.65 26.89 -36.63
N LEU A 394 6.81 26.95 -37.93
CA LEU A 394 7.93 26.37 -38.64
C LEU A 394 8.85 27.53 -39.03
N GLY A 395 10.13 27.25 -39.17
CA GLY A 395 11.11 28.25 -39.58
C GLY A 395 10.77 28.88 -40.91
N ASN A 396 11.56 29.87 -41.31
CA ASN A 396 11.36 30.63 -42.54
C ASN A 396 11.21 29.75 -43.80
N LYS A 397 11.77 28.54 -43.78
CA LYS A 397 11.66 27.57 -44.87
C LYS A 397 10.27 26.92 -44.96
N GLY A 398 9.56 26.75 -43.85
CA GLY A 398 8.28 26.04 -43.75
C GLY A 398 8.35 24.58 -44.23
N THR A 399 7.24 23.85 -44.22
CA THR A 399 7.14 22.47 -44.75
C THR A 399 6.10 22.33 -45.86
N ASN A 400 6.37 21.44 -46.82
CA ASN A 400 5.35 20.96 -47.76
C ASN A 400 4.76 19.60 -47.34
N GLU A 401 5.25 19.05 -46.23
CA GLU A 401 4.91 17.73 -45.72
C GLU A 401 3.64 17.78 -44.88
N ALA A 402 3.00 16.62 -44.75
CA ALA A 402 1.89 16.50 -43.82
C ALA A 402 2.45 16.31 -42.42
N VAL A 403 1.99 17.15 -41.50
CA VAL A 403 2.40 17.12 -40.09
C VAL A 403 1.21 16.66 -39.26
N GLY A 404 1.43 15.61 -38.45
CA GLY A 404 0.43 15.06 -37.56
C GLY A 404 0.86 15.13 -36.11
N LEU A 405 -0.11 15.31 -35.22
CA LEU A 405 0.07 15.23 -33.76
C LEU A 405 -0.56 13.94 -33.26
N ILE A 406 0.15 13.13 -32.48
CA ILE A 406 -0.50 12.10 -31.67
C ILE A 406 -0.56 12.60 -30.23
N VAL A 407 -1.77 12.56 -29.68
CA VAL A 407 -2.01 12.77 -28.27
C VAL A 407 -2.73 11.53 -27.76
N ARG A 408 -2.19 10.90 -26.71
CA ARG A 408 -2.67 9.60 -26.24
C ARG A 408 -3.12 9.64 -24.79
N ASP A 409 -4.32 9.11 -24.55
CA ASP A 409 -4.75 8.60 -23.26
C ASP A 409 -4.11 7.24 -23.00
N GLY A 410 -3.53 7.07 -21.81
CA GLY A 410 -2.98 5.79 -21.36
C GLY A 410 -3.96 4.61 -21.39
N ARG A 411 -5.26 4.86 -21.60
CA ARG A 411 -6.32 3.84 -21.71
C ARG A 411 -6.64 3.41 -23.15
N SER A 412 -6.37 4.24 -24.15
CA SER A 412 -6.71 3.92 -25.55
C SER A 412 -5.62 3.07 -26.22
N ILE A 413 -6.05 2.02 -26.91
CA ILE A 413 -5.16 1.11 -27.65
C ILE A 413 -4.79 1.69 -29.02
N THR A 414 -5.62 2.59 -29.57
CA THR A 414 -5.45 3.19 -30.89
C THR A 414 -4.96 4.63 -30.79
N ASP A 415 -3.85 4.94 -31.46
CA ASP A 415 -3.31 6.29 -31.54
C ASP A 415 -4.17 7.14 -32.49
N SER A 416 -4.80 8.18 -31.94
CA SER A 416 -5.53 9.17 -32.72
C SER A 416 -4.55 10.20 -33.28
N VAL A 417 -4.32 10.15 -34.59
CA VAL A 417 -3.52 11.16 -35.30
C VAL A 417 -4.40 12.37 -35.60
N ILE A 418 -4.01 13.53 -35.08
CA ILE A 418 -4.61 14.84 -35.35
C ILE A 418 -3.83 15.49 -36.50
N PRO A 419 -4.42 15.63 -37.70
CA PRO A 419 -3.73 16.25 -38.82
C PRO A 419 -3.62 17.76 -38.59
N LEU A 420 -2.39 18.26 -38.45
CA LEU A 420 -2.12 19.68 -38.22
C LEU A 420 -1.91 20.44 -39.53
N ILE A 421 -1.07 19.89 -40.41
CA ILE A 421 -0.83 20.43 -41.76
C ILE A 421 -1.19 19.34 -42.77
N PRO A 422 -2.14 19.59 -43.69
CA PRO A 422 -2.39 18.68 -44.80
C PRO A 422 -1.25 18.78 -45.83
N PHE A 423 -1.10 17.75 -46.65
CA PHE A 423 -0.19 17.82 -47.79
C PHE A 423 -0.57 18.99 -48.71
N SER A 424 0.42 19.80 -49.08
CA SER A 424 0.24 20.91 -50.00
C SER A 424 0.96 20.64 -51.32
N ALA A 425 0.20 20.71 -52.42
CA ALA A 425 0.77 20.75 -53.76
C ALA A 425 1.21 22.17 -54.19
N SER A 426 1.00 23.18 -53.32
CA SER A 426 1.38 24.57 -53.58
C SER A 426 2.90 24.75 -53.54
N ALA A 427 3.41 25.75 -54.28
CA ALA A 427 4.80 26.18 -54.21
C ALA A 427 5.15 26.92 -52.90
N THR A 428 4.16 27.22 -52.05
CA THR A 428 4.31 27.93 -50.77
C THR A 428 4.25 26.95 -49.59
N PRO A 429 5.38 26.69 -48.90
CA PRO A 429 5.42 25.86 -47.71
C PRO A 429 4.57 26.43 -46.58
N HIS A 430 3.99 25.55 -45.77
CA HIS A 430 3.32 25.92 -44.53
C HIS A 430 4.36 26.40 -43.52
N GLN A 431 4.18 27.60 -42.99
CA GLN A 431 5.11 28.20 -42.02
C GLN A 431 4.54 28.24 -40.60
N ALA A 432 3.23 28.10 -40.41
CA ALA A 432 2.64 28.07 -39.09
C ALA A 432 1.25 27.44 -39.15
N VAL A 433 0.85 26.88 -38.02
CA VAL A 433 -0.55 26.58 -37.70
C VAL A 433 -0.91 27.41 -36.50
N LYS A 434 -2.01 28.16 -36.63
CA LYS A 434 -2.55 28.99 -35.56
C LYS A 434 -3.97 28.59 -35.29
N GLY A 435 -4.25 28.42 -34.02
CA GLY A 435 -5.54 28.17 -33.42
C GLY A 435 -6.16 26.83 -33.78
N HIS A 436 -5.38 25.79 -34.05
CA HIS A 436 -5.94 24.50 -34.42
C HIS A 436 -6.60 23.84 -33.22
N GLU A 437 -7.93 23.76 -33.23
CA GLU A 437 -8.70 23.11 -32.18
C GLU A 437 -8.69 21.58 -32.34
N VAL A 438 -8.37 20.89 -31.26
CA VAL A 438 -8.38 19.43 -31.18
C VAL A 438 -9.77 18.97 -30.74
N ASP A 439 -10.41 18.14 -31.55
CA ASP A 439 -11.66 17.45 -31.18
C ASP A 439 -11.39 16.41 -30.09
N LEU A 440 -11.59 16.82 -28.83
CA LEU A 440 -11.33 15.98 -27.67
C LEU A 440 -12.18 14.70 -27.68
N LYS A 441 -13.43 14.79 -28.14
CA LYS A 441 -14.33 13.63 -28.21
C LYS A 441 -13.82 12.59 -29.19
N ARG A 442 -13.31 13.03 -30.34
CA ARG A 442 -12.72 12.13 -31.33
C ARG A 442 -11.41 11.53 -30.84
N VAL A 443 -10.55 12.31 -30.19
CA VAL A 443 -9.20 11.88 -29.80
C VAL A 443 -9.23 11.00 -28.54
N PHE A 444 -9.99 11.42 -27.52
CA PHE A 444 -10.01 10.83 -26.18
C PHE A 444 -11.32 10.11 -25.86
N GLY A 445 -12.34 10.17 -26.73
CA GLY A 445 -13.66 9.61 -26.47
C GLY A 445 -14.55 10.46 -25.54
N SER A 446 -14.11 11.65 -25.14
CA SER A 446 -14.80 12.53 -24.20
C SER A 446 -14.68 14.01 -24.56
N ASP A 447 -15.76 14.78 -24.34
CA ASP A 447 -15.77 16.24 -24.48
C ASP A 447 -15.03 16.96 -23.33
N VAL A 448 -14.74 16.22 -22.24
CA VAL A 448 -13.96 16.68 -21.08
C VAL A 448 -12.86 15.66 -20.81
N VAL A 449 -11.61 16.10 -20.84
CA VAL A 449 -10.44 15.23 -20.70
C VAL A 449 -9.65 15.64 -19.47
N ALA A 450 -9.29 14.68 -18.62
CA ALA A 450 -8.42 14.99 -17.48
C ALA A 450 -7.02 15.30 -18.00
N LEU A 451 -6.36 16.34 -17.46
CA LEU A 451 -5.05 16.77 -17.94
C LEU A 451 -4.00 15.65 -17.84
N ARG A 452 -4.13 14.80 -16.82
CA ARG A 452 -3.29 13.60 -16.61
C ARG A 452 -3.41 12.54 -17.71
N ASP A 453 -4.51 12.56 -18.46
CA ASP A 453 -4.75 11.63 -19.57
C ASP A 453 -4.06 12.14 -20.85
N VAL A 454 -3.55 13.39 -20.87
CA VAL A 454 -2.72 13.94 -21.95
C VAL A 454 -1.25 13.59 -21.67
N LYS A 455 -0.85 12.34 -21.92
CA LYS A 455 0.45 11.81 -21.43
C LYS A 455 1.67 12.24 -22.21
N TYR A 456 1.54 12.39 -23.52
CA TYR A 456 2.65 12.76 -24.39
C TYR A 456 2.13 13.38 -25.67
N VAL A 457 3.03 14.09 -26.32
CA VAL A 457 2.83 14.64 -27.66
C VAL A 457 3.91 14.08 -28.55
N ILE A 458 3.48 13.53 -29.68
CA ILE A 458 4.35 13.04 -30.74
C ILE A 458 4.08 13.83 -32.00
N LEU A 459 5.15 14.28 -32.63
CA LEU A 459 5.13 14.87 -33.94
C LEU A 459 5.46 13.82 -34.99
N LEU A 460 4.59 13.71 -35.98
CA LEU A 460 4.79 12.84 -37.14
C LEU A 460 5.08 13.66 -38.38
N ASP A 461 6.12 13.24 -39.10
CA ASP A 461 6.43 13.72 -40.44
C ASP A 461 6.12 12.64 -41.48
N THR A 462 5.30 13.00 -42.47
CA THR A 462 4.96 12.12 -43.59
C THR A 462 5.65 12.65 -44.86
N PRO A 463 6.56 11.86 -45.47
CA PRO A 463 7.67 12.41 -46.26
C PRO A 463 7.27 13.08 -47.57
N ARG A 464 7.85 14.27 -47.79
CA ARG A 464 8.30 14.88 -49.05
C ARG A 464 9.24 16.09 -48.77
N ARG A 465 10.52 15.80 -48.46
CA ARG A 465 11.65 16.73 -48.23
C ARG A 465 11.31 18.02 -47.45
N GLY A 466 11.42 17.93 -46.12
CA GLY A 466 12.38 18.66 -45.28
C GLY A 466 12.02 20.09 -44.89
N SER A 467 11.87 20.32 -43.58
CA SER A 467 11.78 21.65 -42.96
C SER A 467 12.31 21.67 -41.53
N GLU A 468 12.64 22.86 -41.01
CA GLU A 468 13.05 23.07 -39.62
C GLU A 468 11.89 23.76 -38.87
N PRO A 469 11.26 23.14 -37.86
CA PRO A 469 10.34 23.79 -36.93
C PRO A 469 11.04 24.85 -36.07
N HIS A 470 10.32 25.91 -35.74
CA HIS A 470 10.73 26.86 -34.72
C HIS A 470 9.48 27.29 -33.95
N ASP A 471 9.41 26.93 -32.67
CA ASP A 471 8.39 27.36 -31.69
C ASP A 471 7.06 26.58 -31.68
N TRP A 472 6.68 26.06 -30.49
CA TRP A 472 5.44 25.31 -30.26
C TRP A 472 4.68 25.85 -29.05
N THR A 473 3.38 26.10 -29.20
CA THR A 473 2.57 26.58 -28.09
C THR A 473 1.28 25.80 -28.02
N PHE A 474 1.08 25.07 -26.92
CA PHE A 474 -0.17 24.38 -26.65
C PHE A 474 -1.01 25.24 -25.71
N GLY A 475 -2.21 25.60 -26.14
CA GLY A 475 -3.21 26.25 -25.30
C GLY A 475 -4.27 25.23 -24.89
N ALA A 476 -4.76 25.27 -23.65
CA ALA A 476 -5.91 24.50 -23.23
C ALA A 476 -6.92 25.37 -22.48
N THR A 477 -8.19 25.02 -22.55
CA THR A 477 -9.26 25.69 -21.80
C THR A 477 -9.75 24.78 -20.70
N CYS A 478 -9.78 25.28 -19.47
CA CYS A 478 -10.20 24.53 -18.31
C CYS A 478 -11.67 24.15 -18.37
N ALA A 479 -12.01 22.93 -17.95
CA ALA A 479 -13.40 22.49 -17.99
C ALA A 479 -14.28 23.20 -16.95
N ASN A 480 -13.70 23.52 -15.80
CA ASN A 480 -14.42 24.06 -14.64
C ASN A 480 -14.29 25.58 -14.50
N SER A 481 -13.55 26.25 -15.38
CA SER A 481 -13.34 27.70 -15.34
C SER A 481 -13.11 28.26 -16.74
N THR A 482 -13.28 29.57 -16.93
CA THR A 482 -12.92 30.24 -18.19
C THR A 482 -11.42 30.49 -18.33
N GLN A 483 -10.61 30.03 -17.37
CA GLN A 483 -9.17 30.22 -17.41
C GLN A 483 -8.57 29.36 -18.52
N LYS A 484 -7.53 29.91 -19.15
CA LYS A 484 -6.74 29.20 -20.15
C LYS A 484 -5.46 28.71 -19.51
N MET A 485 -4.93 27.59 -19.99
CA MET A 485 -3.60 27.13 -19.68
C MET A 485 -2.75 27.18 -20.94
N GLU A 486 -1.45 27.39 -20.75
CA GLU A 486 -0.48 27.40 -21.83
C GLU A 486 0.73 26.54 -21.44
N MET A 487 1.23 25.75 -22.37
CA MET A 487 2.44 24.98 -22.20
C MET A 487 3.64 25.78 -22.67
N VAL A 488 4.22 26.59 -21.77
CA VAL A 488 5.30 27.53 -22.13
C VAL A 488 6.65 26.81 -22.30
N LYS A 489 6.84 25.68 -21.62
CA LYS A 489 8.12 24.95 -21.61
C LYS A 489 8.62 24.54 -23.00
N TYR A 490 7.71 24.31 -23.94
CA TYR A 490 8.04 23.93 -25.32
C TYR A 490 7.84 25.07 -26.32
N SER A 491 7.74 26.32 -25.85
CA SER A 491 7.62 27.51 -26.70
C SER A 491 8.73 27.65 -27.73
N SER A 492 9.87 26.96 -27.56
CA SER A 492 10.95 26.84 -28.55
C SER A 492 11.48 25.41 -28.58
N VAL A 493 11.21 24.69 -29.67
CA VAL A 493 11.81 23.37 -29.96
C VAL A 493 12.67 23.49 -31.22
N ASN A 494 13.99 23.43 -31.06
CA ASN A 494 14.96 23.52 -32.16
C ASN A 494 15.36 22.12 -32.65
N GLU A 495 14.40 21.33 -33.11
CA GLU A 495 14.61 19.96 -33.58
C GLU A 495 14.22 19.87 -35.06
N VAL A 496 15.08 19.31 -35.90
CA VAL A 496 14.82 19.22 -37.36
C VAL A 496 13.68 18.23 -37.62
N VAL A 497 12.64 18.65 -38.35
CA VAL A 497 11.55 17.77 -38.79
C VAL A 497 11.88 17.26 -40.17
N GLN A 498 12.54 16.13 -40.17
CA GLN A 498 12.92 15.45 -41.40
C GLN A 498 12.74 13.96 -41.24
N ASN A 499 11.89 13.39 -42.08
CA ASN A 499 11.82 11.96 -42.29
C ASN A 499 13.16 11.47 -42.87
N SER A 500 13.82 10.58 -42.12
CA SER A 500 15.12 10.01 -42.45
C SER A 500 15.01 8.80 -43.38
N THR A 501 13.78 8.31 -43.60
CA THR A 501 13.50 7.09 -44.36
C THR A 501 13.57 7.37 -45.88
N PRO A 502 14.19 6.48 -46.69
CA PRO A 502 14.26 6.65 -48.14
C PRO A 502 12.87 6.82 -48.78
N ASP A 503 12.77 7.63 -49.84
CA ASP A 503 11.53 8.00 -50.58
C ASP A 503 10.62 6.81 -50.98
N THR A 504 11.14 5.59 -50.96
CA THR A 504 10.42 4.36 -51.28
C THR A 504 9.50 3.86 -50.16
N ASN A 505 9.68 4.32 -48.91
CA ASN A 505 8.87 3.88 -47.78
C ASN A 505 8.19 5.10 -47.12
N ARG A 506 6.98 5.45 -47.61
CA ARG A 506 6.20 6.63 -47.21
C ARG A 506 5.52 6.51 -45.84
N GLN A 507 6.16 5.85 -44.89
CA GLN A 507 5.59 5.69 -43.55
C GLN A 507 5.83 6.97 -42.74
N PRO A 508 4.84 7.44 -41.94
CA PRO A 508 5.05 8.51 -41.00
C PRO A 508 6.19 8.17 -40.02
N GLU A 509 7.09 9.11 -39.78
CA GLU A 509 8.20 8.97 -38.83
C GLU A 509 7.98 9.87 -37.62
N VAL A 510 8.32 9.36 -36.43
CA VAL A 510 8.34 10.14 -35.20
C VAL A 510 9.58 11.03 -35.20
N VAL A 511 9.39 12.30 -35.48
CA VAL A 511 10.47 13.30 -35.55
C VAL A 511 10.68 14.01 -34.21
N TRP A 512 9.66 14.00 -33.34
CA TRP A 512 9.76 14.56 -31.99
C TRP A 512 8.78 13.89 -31.04
N ARG A 513 9.17 13.73 -29.78
CA ARG A 513 8.31 13.21 -28.71
C ARG A 513 8.67 13.83 -27.38
N ARG A 514 7.66 14.24 -26.62
CA ARG A 514 7.79 14.58 -25.19
C ARG A 514 6.66 13.99 -24.39
N ASP A 515 7.02 13.44 -23.24
CA ASP A 515 6.06 13.10 -22.20
C ASP A 515 5.67 14.40 -21.48
N LEU A 516 4.37 14.54 -21.23
CA LEU A 516 3.76 15.70 -20.60
C LEU A 516 3.37 15.37 -19.16
N THR A 517 3.58 16.35 -18.31
CA THR A 517 3.24 16.35 -16.89
C THR A 517 2.37 17.57 -16.58
N ARG A 518 1.75 17.59 -15.41
CA ARG A 518 0.89 18.72 -15.01
C ARG A 518 1.70 20.02 -14.92
N GLU A 519 2.94 19.90 -14.48
CA GLU A 519 3.89 20.98 -14.26
C GLU A 519 4.32 21.66 -15.57
N ASP A 520 4.06 21.05 -16.72
CA ASP A 520 4.33 21.66 -18.02
C ASP A 520 3.26 22.69 -18.43
N TRP A 521 2.13 22.78 -17.69
CA TRP A 521 1.01 23.68 -17.97
C TRP A 521 0.96 24.86 -17.01
N ASP A 522 1.01 26.07 -17.56
CA ASP A 522 0.87 27.32 -16.81
C ASP A 522 -0.55 27.87 -16.95
N ILE A 523 -1.25 28.06 -15.82
CA ILE A 523 -2.56 28.72 -15.81
C ILE A 523 -2.36 30.21 -16.10
N LYS A 524 -3.03 30.70 -17.15
CA LYS A 524 -3.08 32.11 -17.52
C LYS A 524 -4.36 32.73 -16.94
N ALA A 525 -4.18 33.86 -16.27
CA ALA A 525 -5.25 34.64 -15.65
C ALA A 525 -6.15 35.34 -16.69
#